data_AF-A0A965C6W2-F1
#
_entry.id   AF-A0A965C6W2-F1
#
_cell.length_a   1.000
_cell.length_b   1.000
_cell.length_c   1.000
_cell.angle_alpha   90.00
_cell.angle_beta   90.00
_cell.angle_gamma   90.00
#
_symmetry.space_group_name_H-M   'P 1'
#
loop_
_entity.id
_entity.type
_entity.pdbx_description
1 polymer ?
#
loop_
_entity_poly.entity_id
_entity_poly.type
_entity_poly.pdbx_seq_one_letter_code
_entity_poly.pdbx_strand_id
1 'polypeptide(L)'
;MAAQNQQEAFDPISLEIYWSRLISIADEAATGLLRTAFSTIVRESNDFATVLMDRNGDSISENTGGIASFSCILPKTTKTFLERFPAETWQPGDCVVTNDPWLATGHLPDFTAVSPIFHKGKLVGFAGSISHSPDVGGALWSADCRELFEEGIRIPPSRLFRAGKRNEDLAEVLLANVRLPRQVMGDLEAQVIANEVCARGVDEFLGDTGLPDLQGLGAALHQRADAAMRRAIAALPDGTWHSTLEADGFDEAITRIACAVSIKGDTMHIDFAGTSKQVDRGINCVLNYTHAYAVYPVKCALDPFTPRNEGSYGAITVSAPEGSILNPRFPAACSARQLTGHLLAGAIYKALAPIMPDKIIAECGGAPTMRALFSG
;
A
#
# COMPACT_ATOMS: atom_id res chain seq x y z
N MET A 1 -25.11 28.92 -0.20
CA MET A 1 -24.59 29.44 -1.49
C MET A 1 -23.05 29.56 -1.54
N ALA A 2 -22.29 29.05 -0.57
CA ALA A 2 -20.81 29.10 -0.59
C ALA A 2 -20.13 27.77 -1.00
N ALA A 3 -20.88 26.70 -1.25
CA ALA A 3 -20.33 25.35 -1.51
C ALA A 3 -20.16 25.02 -3.01
N GLN A 4 -20.63 25.88 -3.93
CA GLN A 4 -20.60 25.62 -5.37
C GLN A 4 -19.45 26.29 -6.13
N ASN A 5 -18.58 27.06 -5.46
CA ASN A 5 -17.54 27.87 -6.12
C ASN A 5 -16.09 27.38 -5.95
N GLN A 6 -15.84 26.22 -5.35
CA GLN A 6 -14.48 25.66 -5.26
C GLN A 6 -14.17 24.59 -6.34
N GLN A 7 -15.19 24.14 -7.08
CA GLN A 7 -15.04 23.14 -8.15
C GLN A 7 -14.41 23.69 -9.45
N GLU A 8 -14.27 25.01 -9.58
CA GLU A 8 -13.58 25.69 -10.70
C GLU A 8 -12.15 26.16 -10.34
N ALA A 9 -11.50 25.62 -9.30
CA ALA A 9 -10.30 26.24 -8.73
C ALA A 9 -8.99 26.02 -9.53
N PHE A 10 -8.90 25.00 -10.36
CA PHE A 10 -7.69 24.72 -11.15
C PHE A 10 -8.05 24.51 -12.61
N ASP A 11 -7.47 25.33 -13.49
CA ASP A 11 -7.57 25.05 -14.92
C ASP A 11 -6.84 23.72 -15.24
N PRO A 12 -7.27 22.99 -16.28
CA PRO A 12 -6.74 21.66 -16.57
C PRO A 12 -5.23 21.62 -16.83
N ILE A 13 -4.63 22.72 -17.33
CA ILE A 13 -3.20 22.78 -17.63
C ILE A 13 -2.44 22.91 -16.31
N SER A 14 -2.82 23.86 -15.45
CA SER A 14 -2.18 24.03 -14.14
C SER A 14 -2.31 22.78 -13.28
N LEU A 15 -3.47 22.12 -13.30
CA LEU A 15 -3.69 20.89 -12.54
C LEU A 15 -2.71 19.79 -12.95
N GLU A 16 -2.51 19.59 -14.25
CA GLU A 16 -1.59 18.58 -14.78
C GLU A 16 -0.12 18.91 -14.49
N ILE A 17 0.25 20.19 -14.59
CA ILE A 17 1.60 20.67 -14.22
C ILE A 17 1.85 20.41 -12.74
N TYR A 18 0.91 20.77 -11.87
CA TYR A 18 1.05 20.56 -10.42
C TYR A 18 1.11 19.08 -10.08
N TRP A 19 0.25 18.25 -10.67
CA TRP A 19 0.28 16.81 -10.42
C TRP A 19 1.61 16.19 -10.84
N SER A 20 2.11 16.54 -12.02
CA SER A 20 3.41 16.07 -12.52
C SER A 20 4.57 16.46 -11.60
N ARG A 21 4.54 17.67 -11.04
CA ARG A 21 5.53 18.13 -10.04
C ARG A 21 5.45 17.32 -8.75
N LEU A 22 4.25 17.06 -8.23
CA LEU A 22 4.06 16.26 -7.00
C LEU A 22 4.49 14.80 -7.19
N ILE A 23 4.20 14.20 -8.35
CA ILE A 23 4.71 12.87 -8.72
C ILE A 23 6.25 12.88 -8.76
N SER A 24 6.85 13.92 -9.35
CA SER A 24 8.31 14.07 -9.40
C SER A 24 8.93 14.16 -8.00
N ILE A 25 8.26 14.83 -7.05
CA ILE A 25 8.70 14.88 -5.64
C ILE A 25 8.65 13.48 -5.00
N ALA A 26 7.60 12.70 -5.26
CA ALA A 26 7.51 11.32 -4.78
C ALA A 26 8.62 10.44 -5.40
N ASP A 27 8.93 10.62 -6.68
CA ASP A 27 10.02 9.92 -7.39
C ASP A 27 11.41 10.33 -6.89
N GLU A 28 11.61 11.60 -6.51
CA GLU A 28 12.84 12.06 -5.88
C GLU A 28 13.02 11.43 -4.50
N ALA A 29 11.96 11.35 -3.70
CA ALA A 29 11.97 10.65 -2.42
C ALA A 29 12.30 9.16 -2.57
N ALA A 30 11.71 8.50 -3.57
CA ALA A 30 12.02 7.11 -3.92
C ALA A 30 13.49 6.93 -4.32
N THR A 31 14.04 7.86 -5.11
CA THR A 31 15.46 7.88 -5.48
C THR A 31 16.36 8.08 -4.26
N GLY A 32 15.95 8.95 -3.33
CA GLY A 32 16.61 9.14 -2.05
C GLY A 32 16.70 7.83 -1.27
N LEU A 33 15.56 7.17 -1.06
CA LEU A 33 15.47 5.88 -0.38
C LEU A 33 16.40 4.84 -1.00
N LEU A 34 16.30 4.65 -2.31
CA LEU A 34 17.11 3.67 -3.05
C LEU A 34 18.61 3.90 -2.88
N ARG A 35 19.06 5.16 -2.85
CA ARG A 35 20.48 5.51 -2.78
C ARG A 35 21.05 5.48 -1.37
N THR A 36 20.20 5.65 -0.35
CA THR A 36 20.63 5.66 1.05
C THR A 36 20.33 4.36 1.79
N ALA A 37 19.56 3.44 1.20
CA ALA A 37 19.28 2.14 1.77
C ALA A 37 20.56 1.28 1.91
N PHE A 38 20.52 0.34 2.85
CA PHE A 38 21.64 -0.51 3.22
C PHE A 38 21.46 -1.93 2.70
N SER A 39 20.22 -2.44 2.68
CA SER A 39 19.93 -3.80 2.22
C SER A 39 19.84 -3.89 0.69
N THR A 40 20.15 -5.08 0.16
CA THR A 40 19.97 -5.40 -1.27
C THR A 40 18.50 -5.52 -1.65
N ILE A 41 17.61 -5.79 -0.69
CA ILE A 41 16.16 -5.86 -0.91
C ILE A 41 15.66 -4.50 -1.44
N VAL A 42 16.05 -3.42 -0.79
CA VAL A 42 15.69 -2.07 -1.25
C VAL A 42 16.54 -1.66 -2.45
N ARG A 43 17.86 -1.79 -2.36
CA ARG A 43 18.81 -1.27 -3.36
C ARG A 43 18.78 -1.96 -4.72
N GLU A 44 18.50 -3.25 -4.73
CA GLU A 44 18.59 -4.08 -5.95
C GLU A 44 17.22 -4.61 -6.36
N SER A 45 16.35 -4.98 -5.41
CA SER A 45 15.03 -5.55 -5.71
C SER A 45 13.90 -4.52 -5.79
N ASN A 46 14.15 -3.27 -5.38
CA ASN A 46 13.15 -2.18 -5.36
C ASN A 46 11.87 -2.52 -4.55
N ASP A 47 12.01 -3.27 -3.44
CA ASP A 47 10.88 -3.64 -2.59
C ASP A 47 10.49 -2.50 -1.63
N PHE A 48 10.01 -1.40 -2.19
CA PHE A 48 9.57 -0.21 -1.46
C PHE A 48 8.56 0.65 -2.25
N ALA A 49 7.96 1.62 -1.57
CA ALA A 49 7.19 2.70 -2.19
C ALA A 49 7.27 3.98 -1.36
N THR A 50 7.04 5.12 -1.99
CA THR A 50 6.88 6.43 -1.34
C THR A 50 5.57 7.07 -1.79
N VAL A 51 4.86 7.69 -0.85
CA VAL A 51 3.56 8.31 -1.06
C VAL A 51 3.53 9.67 -0.40
N LEU A 52 3.13 10.68 -1.15
CA LEU A 52 2.76 11.99 -0.64
C LEU A 52 1.27 11.99 -0.32
N MET A 53 0.93 12.41 0.89
CA MET A 53 -0.45 12.49 1.38
C MET A 53 -0.77 13.91 1.86
N ASP A 54 -2.05 14.26 1.82
CA ASP A 54 -2.52 15.50 2.44
C ASP A 54 -2.60 15.40 3.97
N ARG A 55 -3.10 16.45 4.62
CA ARG A 55 -3.23 16.51 6.08
C ARG A 55 -4.17 15.44 6.67
N ASN A 56 -5.07 14.87 5.88
CA ASN A 56 -6.00 13.83 6.31
C ASN A 56 -5.41 12.43 6.11
N GLY A 57 -4.24 12.32 5.49
CA GLY A 57 -3.61 11.06 5.14
C GLY A 57 -4.15 10.46 3.84
N ASP A 58 -4.85 11.22 3.00
CA ASP A 58 -5.30 10.77 1.68
C ASP A 58 -4.14 10.88 0.67
N SER A 59 -3.89 9.84 -0.13
CA SER A 59 -2.81 9.84 -1.13
C SER A 59 -3.04 10.93 -2.19
N ILE A 60 -2.04 11.76 -2.43
CA ILE A 60 -2.03 12.82 -3.46
C ILE A 60 -1.23 12.36 -4.69
N SER A 61 -0.06 11.76 -4.44
CA SER A 61 0.79 11.18 -5.47
C SER A 61 1.63 10.05 -4.89
N GLU A 62 1.90 9.07 -5.75
CA GLU A 62 2.69 7.88 -5.44
C GLU A 62 3.89 7.86 -6.37
N ASN A 63 5.03 7.31 -5.95
CA ASN A 63 6.17 7.16 -6.85
C ASN A 63 5.85 6.19 -7.99
N THR A 64 6.38 6.49 -9.17
CA THR A 64 6.07 5.81 -10.43
C THR A 64 6.42 4.32 -10.36
N GLY A 65 7.58 3.97 -9.79
CA GLY A 65 8.05 2.60 -9.65
C GLY A 65 7.61 1.86 -8.38
N GLY A 66 6.74 2.45 -7.56
CA GLY A 66 6.37 1.88 -6.26
C GLY A 66 5.53 0.62 -6.37
N ILE A 67 5.69 -0.29 -5.41
CA ILE A 67 4.87 -1.49 -5.29
C ILE A 67 3.42 -1.10 -5.01
N ALA A 68 2.51 -1.54 -5.87
CA ALA A 68 1.11 -1.13 -5.83
C ALA A 68 0.43 -1.43 -4.49
N SER A 69 0.77 -2.55 -3.83
CA SER A 69 0.20 -2.86 -2.52
C SER A 69 0.63 -1.91 -1.43
N PHE A 70 1.83 -1.35 -1.52
CA PHE A 70 2.32 -0.40 -0.54
C PHE A 70 1.59 0.92 -0.70
N SER A 71 1.51 1.42 -1.93
CA SER A 71 0.88 2.70 -2.20
C SER A 71 -0.61 2.73 -1.85
N CYS A 72 -1.33 1.64 -2.07
CA CYS A 72 -2.75 1.52 -1.70
C CYS A 72 -2.96 1.51 -0.17
N ILE A 73 -1.97 1.07 0.61
CA ILE A 73 -2.12 0.78 2.04
C ILE A 73 -1.59 1.91 2.92
N LEU A 74 -0.56 2.61 2.45
CA LEU A 74 0.07 3.70 3.19
C LEU A 74 -0.93 4.76 3.67
N PRO A 75 -1.91 5.23 2.85
CA PRO A 75 -2.94 6.15 3.32
C PRO A 75 -3.77 5.60 4.48
N LYS A 76 -4.15 4.32 4.40
CA LYS A 76 -4.91 3.64 5.46
C LYS A 76 -4.10 3.54 6.75
N THR A 77 -2.83 3.16 6.68
CA THR A 77 -1.94 3.11 7.85
C THR A 77 -1.72 4.50 8.44
N THR A 78 -1.60 5.53 7.61
CA THR A 78 -1.49 6.93 8.05
C THR A 78 -2.75 7.39 8.80
N LYS A 79 -3.94 7.05 8.31
CA LYS A 79 -5.21 7.32 9.03
C LYS A 79 -5.24 6.62 10.39
N THR A 80 -4.78 5.37 10.49
CA THR A 80 -4.60 4.69 11.79
C THR A 80 -3.58 5.38 12.70
N PHE A 81 -2.50 5.93 12.15
CA PHE A 81 -1.58 6.75 12.93
C PHE A 81 -2.25 8.02 13.46
N LEU A 82 -3.09 8.68 12.66
CA LEU A 82 -3.81 9.89 13.05
C LEU A 82 -4.86 9.64 14.15
N GLU A 83 -5.47 8.45 14.18
CA GLU A 83 -6.35 8.05 15.28
C GLU A 83 -5.60 7.97 16.62
N ARG A 84 -4.34 7.53 16.61
CA ARG A 84 -3.50 7.39 17.81
C ARG A 84 -2.71 8.65 18.15
N PHE A 85 -2.26 9.37 17.13
CA PHE A 85 -1.46 10.58 17.20
C PHE A 85 -2.22 11.67 16.41
N PRO A 86 -3.15 12.40 17.05
CA PRO A 86 -3.93 13.43 16.36
C PRO A 86 -3.04 14.43 15.63
N ALA A 87 -3.49 14.94 14.49
CA ALA A 87 -2.72 15.78 13.57
C ALA A 87 -2.03 16.97 14.28
N GLU A 88 -2.68 17.54 15.30
CA GLU A 88 -2.21 18.69 16.08
C GLU A 88 -1.03 18.34 17.00
N THR A 89 -0.76 17.06 17.24
CA THR A 89 0.31 16.57 18.12
C THR A 89 1.63 16.31 17.37
N TRP A 90 1.63 16.42 16.06
CA TRP A 90 2.81 16.21 15.23
C TRP A 90 3.70 17.46 15.22
N GLN A 91 5.00 17.23 15.18
CA GLN A 91 6.04 18.27 15.14
C GLN A 91 7.00 18.00 13.98
N PRO A 92 7.64 19.05 13.43
CA PRO A 92 8.71 18.87 12.44
C PRO A 92 9.78 17.89 12.95
N GLY A 93 10.18 16.94 12.12
CA GLY A 93 11.16 15.89 12.46
C GLY A 93 10.58 14.70 13.24
N ASP A 94 9.27 14.62 13.43
CA ASP A 94 8.65 13.38 13.89
C ASP A 94 8.67 12.30 12.80
N CYS A 95 8.79 11.03 13.20
CA CYS A 95 8.53 9.88 12.34
C CYS A 95 7.81 8.80 13.15
N VAL A 96 6.64 8.36 12.67
CA VAL A 96 5.90 7.24 13.25
C VAL A 96 6.08 6.02 12.36
N VAL A 97 6.30 4.86 13.00
CA VAL A 97 6.53 3.59 12.33
C VAL A 97 5.60 2.49 12.86
N THR A 98 5.26 1.53 11.99
CA THR A 98 4.70 0.24 12.37
C THR A 98 5.06 -0.81 11.33
N ASN A 99 5.12 -2.08 11.75
CA ASN A 99 5.12 -3.23 10.85
C ASN A 99 4.00 -4.22 11.22
N ASP A 100 2.98 -3.77 11.96
CA ASP A 100 1.87 -4.65 12.36
C ASP A 100 1.09 -5.09 11.11
N PRO A 101 0.99 -6.40 10.83
CA PRO A 101 0.34 -6.91 9.63
C PRO A 101 -1.11 -6.42 9.48
N TRP A 102 -1.88 -6.34 10.56
CA TRP A 102 -3.30 -5.96 10.50
C TRP A 102 -3.51 -4.46 10.28
N LEU A 103 -2.48 -3.64 10.50
CA LEU A 103 -2.54 -2.18 10.36
C LEU A 103 -1.78 -1.68 9.11
N ALA A 104 -0.80 -2.44 8.63
CA ALA A 104 0.11 -2.08 7.55
C ALA A 104 -0.03 -3.01 6.33
N THR A 105 1.05 -3.57 5.81
CA THR A 105 1.04 -4.26 4.51
C THR A 105 0.77 -5.75 4.59
N GLY A 106 0.61 -6.29 5.80
CA GLY A 106 0.17 -7.66 6.02
C GLY A 106 1.23 -8.68 6.36
N HIS A 107 2.49 -8.28 6.54
CA HIS A 107 3.50 -9.12 7.19
C HIS A 107 4.50 -8.28 7.97
N LEU A 108 5.30 -8.90 8.83
CA LEU A 108 6.26 -8.18 9.69
C LEU A 108 7.44 -7.54 8.94
N PRO A 109 7.98 -8.10 7.85
CA PRO A 109 9.15 -7.50 7.20
C PRO A 109 8.95 -6.08 6.69
N ASP A 110 7.74 -5.68 6.30
CA ASP A 110 7.51 -4.35 5.75
C ASP A 110 7.28 -3.32 6.87
N PHE A 111 8.18 -2.34 6.97
CA PHE A 111 8.00 -1.21 7.87
C PHE A 111 7.35 -0.04 7.13
N THR A 112 6.23 0.45 7.65
CA THR A 112 5.59 1.68 7.20
C THR A 112 6.05 2.84 8.08
N ALA A 113 6.66 3.86 7.48
CA ALA A 113 7.18 5.05 8.16
C ALA A 113 6.52 6.32 7.60
N VAL A 114 6.00 7.17 8.48
CA VAL A 114 5.28 8.40 8.12
C VAL A 114 5.85 9.59 8.88
N SER A 115 6.16 10.66 8.15
CA SER A 115 6.67 11.92 8.70
C SER A 115 5.78 13.09 8.28
N PRO A 116 5.59 14.11 9.14
CA PRO A 116 4.75 15.25 8.84
C PRO A 116 5.46 16.25 7.93
N ILE A 117 4.69 16.92 7.07
CA ILE A 117 5.16 17.99 6.20
C ILE A 117 4.62 19.32 6.72
N PHE A 118 5.50 20.27 6.95
CA PHE A 118 5.14 21.62 7.40
C PHE A 118 5.47 22.67 6.35
N HIS A 119 4.55 23.61 6.13
CA HIS A 119 4.78 24.82 5.34
C HIS A 119 4.40 26.04 6.18
N LYS A 120 5.32 27.02 6.30
CA LYS A 120 5.12 28.24 7.12
C LYS A 120 4.60 27.95 8.54
N GLY A 121 5.15 26.90 9.17
CA GLY A 121 4.79 26.49 10.54
C GLY A 121 3.45 25.77 10.69
N LYS A 122 2.76 25.42 9.59
CA LYS A 122 1.50 24.66 9.61
C LYS A 122 1.70 23.27 9.01
N LEU A 123 1.09 22.26 9.62
CA LEU A 123 1.00 20.92 9.05
C LEU A 123 0.15 20.96 7.77
N VAL A 124 0.73 20.59 6.64
CA VAL A 124 0.07 20.60 5.32
C VAL A 124 -0.12 19.22 4.71
N GLY A 125 0.60 18.21 5.21
CA GLY A 125 0.49 16.84 4.72
C GLY A 125 1.45 15.88 5.41
N PHE A 126 1.60 14.72 4.81
CA PHE A 126 2.47 13.66 5.30
C PHE A 126 3.26 13.05 4.14
N ALA A 127 4.53 12.75 4.41
CA ALA A 127 5.34 11.91 3.55
C ALA A 127 5.39 10.51 4.15
N GLY A 128 5.11 9.51 3.33
CA GLY A 128 5.10 8.12 3.73
C GLY A 128 6.03 7.28 2.89
N SER A 129 6.66 6.29 3.53
CA SER A 129 7.40 5.24 2.85
C SER A 129 7.12 3.87 3.45
N ILE A 130 7.18 2.85 2.61
CA ILE A 130 7.17 1.45 3.03
C ILE A 130 8.39 0.79 2.42
N SER A 131 9.08 -0.03 3.21
CA SER A 131 10.26 -0.77 2.77
C SER A 131 10.28 -2.14 3.43
N HIS A 132 10.65 -3.16 2.65
CA HIS A 132 10.88 -4.50 3.18
C HIS A 132 12.22 -4.56 3.92
N SER A 133 12.16 -4.77 5.23
CA SER A 133 13.33 -4.93 6.10
C SER A 133 14.00 -6.27 5.85
N PRO A 134 15.34 -6.34 5.83
CA PRO A 134 16.07 -7.60 5.61
C PRO A 134 15.95 -8.60 6.77
N ASP A 135 15.51 -8.15 7.95
CA ASP A 135 15.29 -9.02 9.10
C ASP A 135 14.30 -8.39 10.09
N VAL A 136 13.53 -9.26 10.74
CA VAL A 136 12.59 -8.93 11.83
C VAL A 136 12.73 -9.89 13.02
N GLY A 137 13.81 -10.67 13.09
CA GLY A 137 13.91 -11.77 14.04
C GLY A 137 13.08 -12.98 13.61
N GLY A 138 12.53 -13.72 14.58
CA GLY A 138 11.62 -14.84 14.33
C GLY A 138 12.17 -15.95 13.44
N ALA A 139 11.29 -16.77 12.87
CA ALA A 139 11.66 -17.78 11.89
C ALA A 139 12.10 -17.13 10.57
N LEU A 140 13.22 -17.59 10.01
CA LEU A 140 13.74 -17.07 8.74
C LEU A 140 12.95 -17.64 7.57
N TRP A 141 12.26 -16.77 6.82
CA TRP A 141 11.73 -17.05 5.47
C TRP A 141 10.98 -18.39 5.38
N SER A 142 10.10 -18.63 6.35
CA SER A 142 9.37 -19.88 6.48
C SER A 142 7.87 -19.64 6.44
N ALA A 143 7.15 -20.51 5.73
CA ALA A 143 5.69 -20.61 5.79
C ALA A 143 5.21 -21.55 6.90
N ASP A 144 6.12 -22.13 7.69
CA ASP A 144 5.83 -23.15 8.70
C ASP A 144 5.28 -22.58 10.01
N CYS A 145 5.50 -21.28 10.25
CA CYS A 145 5.02 -20.59 11.45
C CYS A 145 3.51 -20.77 11.60
N ARG A 146 3.07 -21.04 12.83
CA ARG A 146 1.65 -21.23 13.15
C ARG A 146 1.01 -19.92 13.58
N GLU A 147 1.74 -19.17 14.39
CA GLU A 147 1.33 -17.88 14.90
C GLU A 147 2.30 -16.76 14.50
N LEU A 148 1.78 -15.54 14.38
CA LEU A 148 2.55 -14.33 14.08
C LEU A 148 3.75 -14.14 15.03
N PHE A 149 3.60 -14.55 16.29
CA PHE A 149 4.64 -14.39 17.31
C PHE A 149 5.93 -15.17 16.99
N GLU A 150 5.83 -16.22 16.16
CA GLU A 150 6.98 -16.98 15.67
C GLU A 150 7.71 -16.24 14.54
N GLU A 151 7.05 -15.30 13.86
CA GLU A 151 7.55 -14.64 12.66
C GLU A 151 8.50 -13.47 12.95
N GLY A 152 8.49 -12.96 14.19
CA GLY A 152 9.44 -11.95 14.63
C GLY A 152 8.82 -10.80 15.41
N ILE A 153 9.56 -9.70 15.47
CA ILE A 153 9.19 -8.52 16.24
C ILE A 153 8.07 -7.73 15.54
N ARG A 154 7.02 -7.46 16.31
CA ARG A 154 5.91 -6.60 15.92
C ARG A 154 5.95 -5.28 16.66
N ILE A 155 6.12 -4.19 15.91
CA ILE A 155 6.12 -2.81 16.39
C ILE A 155 4.73 -2.21 16.16
N PRO A 156 3.94 -1.96 17.23
CA PRO A 156 2.70 -1.20 17.10
C PRO A 156 3.02 0.26 16.72
N PRO A 157 2.04 1.06 16.25
CA PRO A 157 2.27 2.46 15.86
C PRO A 157 3.03 3.26 16.92
N SER A 158 4.28 3.59 16.62
CA SER A 158 5.24 4.13 17.60
C SER A 158 6.12 5.19 16.97
N ARG A 159 6.52 6.20 17.74
CA ARG A 159 7.42 7.26 17.27
C ARG A 159 8.85 6.72 17.22
N LEU A 160 9.39 6.54 16.01
CA LEU A 160 10.80 6.23 15.74
C LEU A 160 11.67 7.48 15.93
N PHE A 161 11.19 8.63 15.49
CA PHE A 161 11.80 9.93 15.75
C PHE A 161 10.78 10.87 16.40
N ARG A 162 11.26 11.70 17.33
CA ARG A 162 10.51 12.78 17.96
C ARG A 162 11.29 14.07 17.82
N ALA A 163 10.73 15.04 17.10
CA ALA A 163 11.37 16.33 16.81
C ALA A 163 12.86 16.18 16.37
N GLY A 164 13.12 15.28 15.44
CA GLY A 164 14.45 15.00 14.89
C GLY A 164 15.38 14.16 15.77
N LYS A 165 14.91 13.71 16.94
CA LYS A 165 15.68 12.82 17.83
C LYS A 165 15.16 11.40 17.76
N ARG A 166 16.05 10.44 17.49
CA ARG A 166 15.72 9.01 17.47
C ARG A 166 15.28 8.55 18.86
N ASN A 167 14.27 7.70 18.88
CA ASN A 167 13.81 7.02 20.08
C ASN A 167 14.72 5.82 20.35
N GLU A 168 15.78 6.02 21.14
CA GLU A 168 16.78 4.99 21.43
C GLU A 168 16.16 3.76 22.11
N ASP A 169 15.19 3.92 23.02
CA ASP A 169 14.55 2.77 23.68
C ASP A 169 13.86 1.84 22.68
N LEU A 170 13.13 2.42 21.71
CA LEU A 170 12.48 1.64 20.64
C LEU A 170 13.53 1.00 19.72
N ALA A 171 14.56 1.75 19.37
CA ALA A 171 15.65 1.26 18.53
C ALA A 171 16.39 0.09 19.20
N GLU A 172 16.73 0.19 20.48
CA GLU A 172 17.40 -0.86 21.25
C GLU A 172 16.57 -2.14 21.29
N VAL A 173 15.26 -2.03 21.56
CA VAL A 173 14.35 -3.18 21.55
C VAL A 173 14.28 -3.82 20.16
N LEU A 174 14.16 -3.01 19.10
CA LEU A 174 14.15 -3.52 17.72
C LEU A 174 15.46 -4.23 17.38
N LEU A 175 16.58 -3.56 17.63
CA LEU A 175 17.91 -4.03 17.24
C LEU A 175 18.37 -5.26 18.02
N ALA A 176 17.90 -5.45 19.25
CA ALA A 176 18.16 -6.65 20.04
C ALA A 176 17.43 -7.90 19.50
N ASN A 177 16.40 -7.71 18.67
CA ASN A 177 15.56 -8.80 18.14
C ASN A 177 15.83 -9.13 16.68
N VAL A 178 16.85 -8.51 16.06
CA VAL A 178 17.20 -8.73 14.64
C VAL A 178 18.64 -9.19 14.45
N ARG A 179 18.86 -9.96 13.38
CA ARG A 179 20.16 -10.51 12.97
C ARG A 179 21.04 -9.50 12.24
N LEU A 180 20.41 -8.54 11.56
CA LEU A 180 21.08 -7.56 10.70
C LEU A 180 20.86 -6.13 11.20
N PRO A 181 21.20 -5.80 12.46
CA PRO A 181 20.79 -4.55 13.10
C PRO A 181 21.24 -3.29 12.34
N ARG A 182 22.46 -3.32 11.76
CA ARG A 182 22.97 -2.21 10.95
C ARG A 182 22.18 -1.98 9.66
N GLN A 183 21.71 -3.05 9.01
CA GLN A 183 20.91 -2.90 7.79
C GLN A 183 19.48 -2.48 8.13
N VAL A 184 18.88 -3.08 9.16
CA VAL A 184 17.52 -2.75 9.62
C VAL A 184 17.42 -1.27 10.02
N MET A 185 18.33 -0.77 10.86
CA MET A 185 18.31 0.66 11.21
C MET A 185 18.66 1.56 10.03
N GLY A 186 19.62 1.15 9.20
CA GLY A 186 20.01 1.92 8.01
C GLY A 186 18.87 2.10 7.01
N ASP A 187 18.06 1.06 6.78
CA ASP A 187 16.88 1.12 5.91
C ASP A 187 15.77 1.98 6.53
N LEU A 188 15.53 1.88 7.85
CA LEU A 188 14.58 2.76 8.55
C LEU A 188 15.01 4.23 8.51
N GLU A 189 16.30 4.52 8.69
CA GLU A 189 16.84 5.88 8.56
C GLU A 189 16.75 6.36 7.10
N ALA A 190 16.96 5.48 6.12
CA ALA A 190 16.76 5.78 4.70
C ALA A 190 15.28 6.13 4.40
N GLN A 191 14.32 5.46 5.02
CA GLN A 191 12.89 5.81 4.95
C GLN A 191 12.61 7.22 5.51
N VAL A 192 13.21 7.56 6.65
CA VAL A 192 13.10 8.91 7.24
C VAL A 192 13.68 9.97 6.29
N ILE A 193 14.87 9.72 5.74
CA ILE A 193 15.52 10.64 4.78
C ILE A 193 14.65 10.83 3.53
N ALA A 194 14.08 9.76 2.99
CA ALA A 194 13.17 9.85 1.84
C ALA A 194 11.94 10.70 2.16
N ASN A 195 11.37 10.54 3.36
CA ASN A 195 10.25 11.36 3.81
C ASN A 195 10.65 12.84 3.96
N GLU A 196 11.87 13.14 4.43
CA GLU A 196 12.40 14.51 4.52
C GLU A 196 12.62 15.15 3.14
N VAL A 197 13.11 14.38 2.16
CA VAL A 197 13.22 14.82 0.76
C VAL A 197 11.85 15.21 0.21
N CYS A 198 10.85 14.35 0.41
CA CYS A 198 9.47 14.64 0.02
C CYS A 198 8.94 15.91 0.71
N ALA A 199 9.15 16.04 2.02
CA ALA A 199 8.71 17.20 2.80
C ALA A 199 9.30 18.51 2.30
N ARG A 200 10.61 18.53 2.00
CA ARG A 200 11.28 19.70 1.42
C ARG A 200 10.74 20.03 0.03
N GLY A 201 10.57 19.03 -0.84
CA GLY A 201 10.01 19.24 -2.18
C GLY A 201 8.60 19.84 -2.14
N VAL A 202 7.77 19.43 -1.18
CA VAL A 202 6.43 20.00 -0.98
C VAL A 202 6.49 21.43 -0.43
N ASP A 203 7.39 21.73 0.51
CA ASP A 203 7.55 23.09 1.05
C ASP A 203 7.98 24.07 -0.07
N GLU A 204 8.93 23.66 -0.92
CA GLU A 204 9.36 24.40 -2.11
C GLU A 204 8.21 24.55 -3.12
N PHE A 205 7.48 23.48 -3.41
CA PHE A 205 6.31 23.51 -4.30
C PHE A 205 5.24 24.51 -3.83
N LEU A 206 4.90 24.52 -2.55
CA LEU A 206 3.95 25.48 -1.98
C LEU A 206 4.50 26.91 -1.99
N GLY A 207 5.81 27.08 -1.78
CA GLY A 207 6.51 28.36 -1.91
C GLY A 207 6.41 28.94 -3.33
N ASP A 208 6.68 28.13 -4.34
CA ASP A 208 6.67 28.54 -5.75
C ASP A 208 5.27 28.84 -6.28
N THR A 209 4.31 27.98 -5.93
CA THR A 209 2.93 28.09 -6.44
C THR A 209 2.10 29.11 -5.67
N GLY A 210 2.52 29.48 -4.46
CA GLY A 210 1.76 30.34 -3.57
C GLY A 210 0.53 29.67 -2.95
N LEU A 211 0.33 28.36 -3.15
CA LEU A 211 -0.75 27.62 -2.52
C LEU A 211 -0.55 27.58 -0.99
N PRO A 212 -1.62 27.75 -0.19
CA PRO A 212 -1.50 27.76 1.27
C PRO A 212 -1.30 26.35 1.86
N ASP A 213 -1.84 25.33 1.19
CA ASP A 213 -1.78 23.91 1.55
C ASP A 213 -2.10 23.02 0.33
N LEU A 214 -2.16 21.70 0.55
CA LEU A 214 -2.46 20.70 -0.47
C LEU A 214 -3.96 20.34 -0.60
N GLN A 215 -4.86 20.81 0.27
CA GLN A 215 -6.22 20.27 0.34
C GLN A 215 -7.04 20.52 -0.93
N GLY A 216 -7.06 21.78 -1.40
CA GLY A 216 -7.82 22.14 -2.60
C GLY A 216 -7.30 21.43 -3.85
N LEU A 217 -5.96 21.33 -3.97
CA LEU A 217 -5.32 20.60 -5.06
C LEU A 217 -5.61 19.10 -4.97
N GLY A 218 -5.46 18.50 -3.78
CA GLY A 218 -5.76 17.11 -3.53
C GLY A 218 -7.17 16.71 -3.91
N ALA A 219 -8.17 17.48 -3.47
CA ALA A 219 -9.56 17.23 -3.82
C ALA A 219 -9.80 17.24 -5.35
N ALA A 220 -9.17 18.18 -6.09
CA ALA A 220 -9.27 18.23 -7.54
C ALA A 220 -8.60 17.03 -8.23
N LEU A 221 -7.44 16.59 -7.73
CA LEU A 221 -6.73 15.42 -8.23
C LEU A 221 -7.47 14.11 -7.92
N HIS A 222 -8.05 13.98 -6.72
CA HIS A 222 -8.88 12.84 -6.34
C HIS A 222 -10.12 12.76 -7.22
N GLN A 223 -10.81 13.88 -7.43
CA GLN A 223 -11.99 13.93 -8.31
C GLN A 223 -11.63 13.53 -9.74
N ARG A 224 -10.49 13.97 -10.27
CA ARG A 224 -10.02 13.60 -11.61
C ARG A 224 -9.78 12.10 -11.74
N ALA A 225 -9.11 11.49 -10.76
CA ALA A 225 -8.83 10.06 -10.73
C ALA A 225 -10.11 9.22 -10.53
N ASP A 226 -10.96 9.60 -9.58
CA ASP A 226 -12.23 8.92 -9.31
C ASP A 226 -13.14 8.96 -10.54
N ALA A 227 -13.28 10.11 -11.19
CA ALA A 227 -14.04 10.22 -12.42
C ALA A 227 -13.46 9.37 -13.57
N ALA A 228 -12.14 9.21 -13.66
CA ALA A 228 -11.51 8.34 -14.65
C ALA A 228 -11.82 6.86 -14.38
N MET A 229 -11.64 6.41 -13.15
CA MET A 229 -11.96 5.03 -12.76
C MET A 229 -13.45 4.72 -12.93
N ARG A 230 -14.34 5.59 -12.46
CA ARG A 230 -15.80 5.44 -12.61
C ARG A 230 -16.24 5.35 -14.07
N ARG A 231 -15.69 6.19 -14.95
CA ARG A 231 -15.95 6.09 -16.39
C ARG A 231 -15.48 4.77 -16.97
N ALA A 232 -14.33 4.27 -16.53
CA ALA A 232 -13.80 2.99 -16.99
C ALA A 232 -14.65 1.81 -16.51
N ILE A 233 -15.15 1.84 -15.27
CA ILE A 233 -16.08 0.84 -14.73
C ILE A 233 -17.42 0.89 -15.47
N ALA A 234 -18.01 2.07 -15.68
CA ALA A 234 -19.30 2.25 -16.35
C ALA A 234 -19.30 1.85 -17.85
N ALA A 235 -18.11 1.67 -18.45
CA ALA A 235 -17.99 1.14 -19.81
C ALA A 235 -18.14 -0.38 -19.88
N LEU A 236 -18.07 -1.08 -18.73
CA LEU A 236 -18.33 -2.50 -18.63
C LEU A 236 -19.84 -2.76 -18.47
N PRO A 237 -20.35 -3.91 -18.93
CA PRO A 237 -21.75 -4.28 -18.66
C PRO A 237 -21.98 -4.42 -17.15
N ASP A 238 -23.20 -4.15 -16.68
CA ASP A 238 -23.63 -4.51 -15.32
C ASP A 238 -23.80 -6.04 -15.18
N GLY A 239 -23.51 -6.58 -14.00
CA GLY A 239 -23.61 -8.01 -13.74
C GLY A 239 -22.65 -8.50 -12.67
N THR A 240 -22.59 -9.83 -12.50
CA THR A 240 -21.64 -10.50 -11.61
C THR A 240 -20.94 -11.64 -12.35
N TRP A 241 -19.62 -11.59 -12.39
CA TRP A 241 -18.78 -12.62 -13.01
C TRP A 241 -17.98 -13.36 -11.96
N HIS A 242 -17.87 -14.66 -12.14
CA HIS A 242 -17.28 -15.55 -11.15
C HIS A 242 -16.04 -16.23 -11.72
N SER A 243 -15.07 -16.46 -10.86
CA SER A 243 -13.93 -17.31 -11.15
C SER A 243 -13.52 -18.10 -9.92
N THR A 244 -12.83 -19.21 -10.20
CA THR A 244 -12.13 -19.98 -9.18
C THR A 244 -10.73 -20.28 -9.70
N LEU A 245 -9.75 -20.14 -8.81
CA LEU A 245 -8.37 -20.56 -8.99
C LEU A 245 -8.01 -21.54 -7.88
N GLU A 246 -7.32 -22.61 -8.25
CA GLU A 246 -6.74 -23.57 -7.31
C GLU A 246 -5.23 -23.55 -7.46
N ALA A 247 -4.53 -23.58 -6.33
CA ALA A 247 -3.08 -23.66 -6.26
C ALA A 247 -2.69 -24.63 -5.15
N ASP A 248 -1.48 -25.17 -5.22
CA ASP A 248 -0.90 -25.91 -4.09
C ASP A 248 -0.92 -25.01 -2.86
N GLY A 249 -1.37 -25.53 -1.73
CA GLY A 249 -1.33 -24.83 -0.46
C GLY A 249 -0.09 -25.20 0.32
N PHE A 250 -0.27 -25.35 1.62
CA PHE A 250 0.76 -25.86 2.50
C PHE A 250 0.55 -27.37 2.68
N ASP A 251 1.63 -28.15 2.66
CA ASP A 251 1.58 -29.62 2.56
C ASP A 251 0.74 -30.07 1.33
N GLU A 252 -0.06 -31.13 1.45
CA GLU A 252 -0.91 -31.67 0.37
C GLU A 252 -2.26 -30.93 0.23
N ALA A 253 -2.49 -29.86 0.99
CA ALA A 253 -3.77 -29.15 0.97
C ALA A 253 -3.86 -28.16 -0.19
N ILE A 254 -4.95 -28.20 -0.94
CA ILE A 254 -5.22 -27.22 -2.03
C ILE A 254 -5.69 -25.88 -1.44
N THR A 255 -5.14 -24.78 -1.93
CA THR A 255 -5.66 -23.42 -1.71
C THR A 255 -6.62 -23.05 -2.83
N ARG A 256 -7.89 -22.81 -2.50
CA ARG A 256 -8.90 -22.32 -3.43
C ARG A 256 -9.15 -20.83 -3.21
N ILE A 257 -9.02 -20.04 -4.27
CA ILE A 257 -9.44 -18.65 -4.33
C ILE A 257 -10.73 -18.59 -5.16
N ALA A 258 -11.85 -18.26 -4.53
CA ALA A 258 -13.11 -17.99 -5.20
C ALA A 258 -13.30 -16.47 -5.28
N CYS A 259 -13.65 -15.96 -6.46
CA CYS A 259 -13.82 -14.53 -6.70
C CYS A 259 -15.12 -14.27 -7.45
N ALA A 260 -15.88 -13.29 -6.98
CA ALA A 260 -17.01 -12.70 -7.68
C ALA A 260 -16.76 -11.21 -7.88
N VAL A 261 -16.77 -10.75 -9.12
CA VAL A 261 -16.69 -9.33 -9.47
C VAL A 261 -18.08 -8.86 -9.86
N SER A 262 -18.68 -7.96 -9.09
CA SER A 262 -19.98 -7.36 -9.37
C SER A 262 -19.81 -5.92 -9.84
N ILE A 263 -20.44 -5.57 -10.95
CA ILE A 263 -20.44 -4.22 -11.52
C ILE A 263 -21.88 -3.70 -11.53
N LYS A 264 -22.06 -2.48 -11.03
CA LYS A 264 -23.33 -1.77 -11.04
C LYS A 264 -23.10 -0.29 -11.31
N GLY A 265 -23.49 0.17 -12.49
CA GLY A 265 -23.24 1.52 -12.96
C GLY A 265 -21.74 1.81 -12.98
N ASP A 266 -21.29 2.72 -12.13
CA ASP A 266 -19.91 3.19 -12.05
C ASP A 266 -19.13 2.62 -10.84
N THR A 267 -19.65 1.57 -10.20
CA THR A 267 -19.04 0.94 -9.02
C THR A 267 -18.73 -0.54 -9.24
N MET A 268 -17.68 -1.02 -8.58
CA MET A 268 -17.24 -2.42 -8.62
C MET A 268 -17.11 -2.98 -7.20
N HIS A 269 -17.60 -4.20 -6.99
CA HIS A 269 -17.42 -4.95 -5.75
C HIS A 269 -16.73 -6.29 -6.04
N ILE A 270 -15.64 -6.58 -5.33
CA ILE A 270 -14.88 -7.83 -5.42
C ILE A 270 -15.13 -8.61 -4.13
N ASP A 271 -15.83 -9.73 -4.24
CA ASP A 271 -16.11 -10.61 -3.11
C ASP A 271 -15.35 -11.94 -3.23
N PHE A 272 -14.69 -12.33 -2.14
CA PHE A 272 -13.95 -13.57 -2.02
C PHE A 272 -14.68 -14.66 -1.23
N ALA A 273 -16.00 -14.54 -1.06
CA ALA A 273 -16.81 -15.60 -0.47
C ALA A 273 -16.61 -16.95 -1.19
N GLY A 274 -16.44 -18.02 -0.42
CA GLY A 274 -16.13 -19.37 -0.93
C GLY A 274 -14.64 -19.70 -1.04
N THR A 275 -13.76 -18.74 -0.75
CA THR A 275 -12.31 -18.96 -0.61
C THR A 275 -11.98 -19.87 0.58
N SER A 276 -10.88 -20.62 0.49
CA SER A 276 -10.39 -21.51 1.55
C SER A 276 -10.31 -20.83 2.91
N LYS A 277 -10.54 -21.62 3.98
CA LYS A 277 -10.32 -21.18 5.37
C LYS A 277 -8.86 -20.79 5.58
N GLN A 278 -8.61 -19.92 6.56
CA GLN A 278 -7.26 -19.67 7.03
C GLN A 278 -6.61 -20.99 7.46
N VAL A 279 -5.30 -21.08 7.29
CA VAL A 279 -4.52 -22.24 7.67
C VAL A 279 -3.60 -21.91 8.83
N ASP A 280 -3.19 -22.93 9.57
CA ASP A 280 -2.27 -22.82 10.70
C ASP A 280 -0.80 -22.71 10.22
N ARG A 281 -0.57 -21.87 9.21
CA ARG A 281 0.69 -21.72 8.45
C ARG A 281 0.83 -20.30 7.91
N GLY A 282 2.05 -19.86 7.64
CA GLY A 282 2.43 -18.49 7.24
C GLY A 282 1.92 -17.98 5.88
N ILE A 283 1.01 -18.69 5.21
CA ILE A 283 0.52 -18.33 3.87
C ILE A 283 -0.80 -17.52 3.90
N ASN A 284 -1.27 -17.10 5.07
CA ASN A 284 -2.49 -16.29 5.18
C ASN A 284 -2.24 -14.84 4.74
N CYS A 285 -3.27 -14.20 4.17
CA CYS A 285 -3.28 -12.81 3.76
C CYS A 285 -4.30 -12.04 4.56
N VAL A 286 -3.86 -11.07 5.37
CA VAL A 286 -4.77 -10.12 6.04
C VAL A 286 -5.52 -9.23 5.04
N LEU A 287 -6.72 -8.79 5.43
CA LEU A 287 -7.70 -8.16 4.53
C LEU A 287 -7.20 -6.86 3.86
N ASN A 288 -6.39 -6.08 4.55
CA ASN A 288 -5.70 -4.92 4.00
C ASN A 288 -4.80 -5.29 2.80
N TYR A 289 -3.98 -6.34 2.92
CA TYR A 289 -3.20 -6.84 1.80
C TYR A 289 -4.08 -7.39 0.66
N THR A 290 -5.09 -8.19 1.01
CA THR A 290 -6.11 -8.71 0.09
C THR A 290 -6.78 -7.58 -0.71
N HIS A 291 -7.17 -6.50 -0.04
CA HIS A 291 -7.76 -5.32 -0.68
C HIS A 291 -6.80 -4.70 -1.70
N ALA A 292 -5.54 -4.48 -1.31
CA ALA A 292 -4.56 -3.85 -2.18
C ALA A 292 -4.28 -4.69 -3.44
N TYR A 293 -4.13 -6.02 -3.28
CA TYR A 293 -3.92 -6.95 -4.40
C TYR A 293 -5.18 -7.25 -5.21
N ALA A 294 -6.36 -6.89 -4.71
CA ALA A 294 -7.60 -6.94 -5.49
C ALA A 294 -7.82 -5.68 -6.32
N VAL A 295 -7.48 -4.50 -5.78
CA VAL A 295 -7.62 -3.21 -6.47
C VAL A 295 -6.55 -3.02 -7.56
N TYR A 296 -5.32 -3.45 -7.29
CA TYR A 296 -4.19 -3.37 -8.23
C TYR A 296 -4.51 -3.87 -9.67
N PRO A 297 -4.97 -5.14 -9.87
CA PRO A 297 -5.26 -5.64 -11.21
C PRO A 297 -6.39 -4.84 -11.89
N VAL A 298 -7.40 -4.38 -11.14
CA VAL A 298 -8.48 -3.56 -11.70
C VAL A 298 -7.93 -2.22 -12.21
N LYS A 299 -7.06 -1.56 -11.43
CA LYS A 299 -6.41 -0.32 -11.85
C LYS A 299 -5.60 -0.53 -13.13
N CYS A 300 -4.80 -1.60 -13.21
CA CYS A 300 -4.02 -1.92 -14.40
C CYS A 300 -4.89 -2.17 -15.64
N ALA A 301 -6.01 -2.88 -15.48
CA ALA A 301 -6.82 -3.30 -16.62
C ALA A 301 -7.79 -2.20 -17.13
N LEU A 302 -8.29 -1.34 -16.23
CA LEU A 302 -9.31 -0.35 -16.57
C LEU A 302 -8.76 1.05 -16.80
N ASP A 303 -7.76 1.46 -16.02
CA ASP A 303 -7.23 2.82 -16.04
C ASP A 303 -5.71 2.82 -15.80
N PRO A 304 -4.89 2.29 -16.72
CA PRO A 304 -3.45 2.18 -16.51
C PRO A 304 -2.70 3.51 -16.56
N PHE A 305 -3.30 4.58 -17.13
CA PHE A 305 -2.59 5.81 -17.46
C PHE A 305 -2.88 6.99 -16.53
N THR A 306 -4.04 7.04 -15.87
CA THR A 306 -4.29 8.10 -14.89
C THR A 306 -3.37 7.87 -13.69
N PRO A 307 -2.59 8.89 -13.26
CA PRO A 307 -1.74 8.74 -12.09
C PRO A 307 -2.54 8.32 -10.86
N ARG A 308 -1.91 7.49 -10.02
CA ARG A 308 -2.54 6.88 -8.85
C ARG A 308 -2.59 7.87 -7.69
N ASN A 309 -3.73 7.90 -7.02
CA ASN A 309 -3.99 8.63 -5.79
C ASN A 309 -5.25 8.05 -5.11
N GLU A 310 -5.69 8.62 -3.99
CA GLU A 310 -6.85 8.11 -3.23
C GLU A 310 -8.12 7.93 -4.10
N GLY A 311 -8.37 8.86 -5.04
CA GLY A 311 -9.53 8.83 -5.92
C GLY A 311 -9.55 7.64 -6.88
N SER A 312 -8.39 7.03 -7.17
CA SER A 312 -8.31 5.86 -8.05
C SER A 312 -9.03 4.62 -7.49
N TYR A 313 -9.26 4.59 -6.18
CA TYR A 313 -9.68 3.38 -5.47
C TYR A 313 -11.13 3.46 -4.94
N GLY A 314 -11.69 4.67 -4.79
CA GLY A 314 -12.97 4.91 -4.10
C GLY A 314 -14.20 4.25 -4.72
N ALA A 315 -14.16 3.89 -6.01
CA ALA A 315 -15.24 3.19 -6.70
C ALA A 315 -15.18 1.65 -6.58
N ILE A 316 -14.13 1.10 -5.96
CA ILE A 316 -13.88 -0.34 -5.83
C ILE A 316 -13.97 -0.72 -4.36
N THR A 317 -14.76 -1.75 -4.06
CA THR A 317 -14.89 -2.31 -2.71
C THR A 317 -14.49 -3.78 -2.70
N VAL A 318 -13.91 -4.25 -1.59
CA VAL A 318 -13.39 -5.62 -1.47
C VAL A 318 -13.85 -6.26 -0.17
N SER A 319 -14.32 -7.51 -0.23
CA SER A 319 -14.67 -8.32 0.95
C SER A 319 -14.08 -9.72 0.90
N ALA A 320 -13.75 -10.26 2.06
CA ALA A 320 -13.42 -11.66 2.24
C ALA A 320 -13.97 -12.14 3.61
N PRO A 321 -14.49 -13.37 3.72
CA PRO A 321 -15.02 -13.89 4.98
C PRO A 321 -13.94 -13.89 6.07
N GLU A 322 -14.25 -13.37 7.26
CA GLU A 322 -13.35 -13.48 8.41
C GLU A 322 -13.10 -14.97 8.73
N GLY A 323 -11.84 -15.32 8.95
CA GLY A 323 -11.41 -16.72 9.10
C GLY A 323 -11.11 -17.43 7.78
N SER A 324 -11.16 -16.73 6.64
CA SER A 324 -10.61 -17.23 5.37
C SER A 324 -9.12 -16.94 5.25
N ILE A 325 -8.44 -17.60 4.31
CA ILE A 325 -7.02 -17.36 4.03
C ILE A 325 -6.76 -15.93 3.52
N LEU A 326 -7.80 -15.20 3.09
CA LEU A 326 -7.73 -13.80 2.64
C LEU A 326 -8.23 -12.78 3.67
N ASN A 327 -8.67 -13.25 4.84
CA ASN A 327 -9.03 -12.41 5.99
C ASN A 327 -8.91 -13.25 7.29
N PRO A 328 -7.70 -13.68 7.66
CA PRO A 328 -7.46 -14.51 8.83
C PRO A 328 -7.68 -13.72 10.13
N ARG A 329 -8.03 -14.46 11.18
CA ARG A 329 -8.10 -13.94 12.54
C ARG A 329 -6.70 -13.88 13.16
N PHE A 330 -6.45 -12.81 13.90
CA PHE A 330 -5.27 -12.72 14.77
C PHE A 330 -5.27 -13.90 15.76
N PRO A 331 -4.12 -14.57 16.02
CA PRO A 331 -2.75 -14.24 15.61
C PRO A 331 -2.19 -15.09 14.45
N ALA A 332 -2.95 -15.36 13.38
CA ALA A 332 -2.48 -16.19 12.28
C ALA A 332 -1.14 -15.73 11.67
N ALA A 333 -0.28 -16.69 11.32
CA ALA A 333 0.96 -16.46 10.60
C ALA A 333 0.72 -15.92 9.17
N CYS A 334 1.53 -14.96 8.72
CA CYS A 334 1.41 -14.20 7.46
C CYS A 334 2.75 -14.00 6.71
N SER A 335 3.87 -14.58 7.16
CA SER A 335 5.23 -14.36 6.64
C SER A 335 5.38 -14.58 5.13
N ALA A 336 4.62 -15.51 4.58
CA ALA A 336 4.61 -15.91 3.18
C ALA A 336 3.29 -15.55 2.48
N ARG A 337 2.61 -14.49 2.95
CA ARG A 337 1.32 -14.01 2.40
C ARG A 337 1.35 -13.81 0.89
N GLN A 338 2.48 -13.40 0.31
CA GLN A 338 2.63 -13.17 -1.13
C GLN A 338 2.28 -14.41 -1.96
N LEU A 339 2.55 -15.63 -1.45
CA LEU A 339 2.22 -16.88 -2.13
C LEU A 339 0.72 -17.05 -2.38
N THR A 340 -0.11 -16.47 -1.53
CA THR A 340 -1.57 -16.50 -1.66
C THR A 340 -2.08 -15.23 -2.33
N GLY A 341 -1.59 -14.04 -1.93
CA GLY A 341 -2.08 -12.77 -2.45
C GLY A 341 -1.79 -12.53 -3.93
N HIS A 342 -0.69 -13.09 -4.46
CA HIS A 342 -0.38 -12.97 -5.90
C HIS A 342 -1.40 -13.70 -6.79
N LEU A 343 -2.13 -14.69 -6.25
CA LEU A 343 -3.18 -15.42 -6.97
C LEU A 343 -4.42 -14.55 -7.26
N LEU A 344 -4.62 -13.45 -6.53
CA LEU A 344 -5.82 -12.60 -6.65
C LEU A 344 -5.93 -11.95 -8.02
N ALA A 345 -4.80 -11.50 -8.60
CA ALA A 345 -4.78 -10.92 -9.92
C ALA A 345 -5.30 -11.91 -10.97
N GLY A 346 -4.83 -13.16 -10.92
CA GLY A 346 -5.29 -14.24 -11.79
C GLY A 346 -6.79 -14.54 -11.61
N ALA A 347 -7.27 -14.60 -10.37
CA ALA A 347 -8.70 -14.82 -10.10
C ALA A 347 -9.58 -13.67 -10.66
N ILE A 348 -9.21 -12.41 -10.41
CA ILE A 348 -9.96 -11.25 -10.86
C ILE A 348 -9.96 -11.13 -12.39
N TYR A 349 -8.80 -11.31 -13.02
CA TYR A 349 -8.69 -11.31 -14.48
C TYR A 349 -9.49 -12.44 -15.12
N LYS A 350 -9.47 -13.64 -14.53
CA LYS A 350 -10.31 -14.75 -15.00
C LYS A 350 -11.81 -14.43 -14.90
N ALA A 351 -12.25 -13.69 -13.89
CA ALA A 351 -13.64 -13.25 -13.77
C ALA A 351 -13.99 -12.17 -14.81
N LEU A 352 -13.07 -11.23 -15.10
CA LEU A 352 -13.28 -10.14 -16.06
C LEU A 352 -13.09 -10.54 -17.53
N ALA A 353 -12.37 -11.63 -17.82
CA ALA A 353 -12.05 -12.07 -19.17
C ALA A 353 -13.26 -12.18 -20.14
N PRO A 354 -14.46 -12.64 -19.72
CA PRO A 354 -15.63 -12.71 -20.61
C PRO A 354 -16.14 -11.36 -21.10
N ILE A 355 -15.86 -10.26 -20.40
CA ILE A 355 -16.41 -8.92 -20.69
C ILE A 355 -15.36 -7.91 -21.18
N MET A 356 -14.07 -8.23 -21.05
CA MET A 356 -12.98 -7.38 -21.53
C MET A 356 -11.77 -8.19 -22.02
N PRO A 357 -11.97 -9.17 -22.94
CA PRO A 357 -10.93 -10.12 -23.34
C PRO A 357 -9.68 -9.45 -23.93
N ASP A 358 -9.83 -8.31 -24.60
CA ASP A 358 -8.71 -7.59 -25.25
C ASP A 358 -7.83 -6.78 -24.28
N LYS A 359 -8.26 -6.65 -23.02
CA LYS A 359 -7.55 -5.89 -21.98
C LYS A 359 -6.99 -6.77 -20.86
N ILE A 360 -7.36 -8.04 -20.84
CA ILE A 360 -7.00 -8.98 -19.78
C ILE A 360 -5.88 -9.89 -20.26
N ILE A 361 -4.78 -9.92 -19.50
CA ILE A 361 -3.74 -10.92 -19.70
C ILE A 361 -4.20 -12.26 -19.13
N ALA A 362 -3.87 -13.35 -19.83
CA ALA A 362 -4.04 -14.68 -19.28
C ALA A 362 -3.14 -14.85 -18.05
N GLU A 363 -3.58 -15.69 -17.12
CA GLU A 363 -2.79 -16.05 -15.94
C GLU A 363 -1.49 -16.73 -16.39
N CYS A 364 -0.36 -16.30 -15.81
CA CYS A 364 0.98 -16.73 -16.23
C CYS A 364 1.54 -17.89 -15.38
N GLY A 365 0.70 -18.60 -14.64
CA GLY A 365 1.08 -19.66 -13.69
C GLY A 365 1.85 -19.17 -12.46
N GLY A 366 1.73 -17.89 -12.07
CA GLY A 366 2.79 -17.18 -11.34
C GLY A 366 2.49 -16.76 -9.89
N ALA A 367 3.12 -17.47 -8.95
CA ALA A 367 3.86 -16.90 -7.81
C ALA A 367 5.34 -17.32 -7.98
N PRO A 368 6.38 -16.64 -7.43
CA PRO A 368 7.78 -17.05 -7.65
C PRO A 368 8.00 -18.50 -7.19
N THR A 369 8.08 -19.43 -8.16
CA THR A 369 8.63 -20.81 -8.19
C THR A 369 8.50 -21.75 -6.98
N MET A 370 7.79 -21.39 -5.90
CA MET A 370 7.71 -22.19 -4.67
C MET A 370 6.40 -22.97 -4.52
N ARG A 371 5.50 -22.89 -5.50
CA ARG A 371 4.26 -23.70 -5.59
C ARG A 371 4.13 -24.20 -7.03
N ALA A 372 4.62 -25.41 -7.30
CA ALA A 372 4.54 -26.01 -8.63
C ALA A 372 3.95 -27.42 -8.56
N LEU A 373 2.77 -27.58 -9.16
CA LEU A 373 2.20 -28.87 -9.52
C LEU A 373 2.56 -29.19 -10.98
N PHE A 374 3.45 -30.14 -11.20
CA PHE A 374 3.58 -30.79 -12.49
C PHE A 374 2.53 -31.91 -12.57
N SER A 375 1.35 -31.61 -13.10
CA SER A 375 0.41 -32.65 -13.51
C SER A 375 0.74 -33.06 -14.94
N GLY A 376 1.12 -34.33 -15.10
CA GLY A 376 1.39 -34.97 -16.40
C GLY A 376 0.14 -35.53 -17.05
#